data_AF-A0A558G7N2-F1
#
_entry.id   AF-A0A558G7N2-F1
#
_cell.length_a   1.000
_cell.length_b   1.000
_cell.length_c   1.000
_cell.angle_alpha   90.00
_cell.angle_beta   90.00
_cell.angle_gamma   90.00
#
_symmetry.space_group_name_H-M   'P 1'
#
loop_
_entity.id
_entity.type
_entity.pdbx_description
1 polymer ?
#
loop_
_entity_poly.entity_id
_entity_poly.type
_entity_poly.pdbx_seq_one_letter_code
_entity_poly.pdbx_strand_id
1 'polypeptide(L)'
;MSHRATMDDLVSLRRDLHRHPEPAWCEFYTTARLVDELETRDLDALYVGPETLDADERMAVPDDAELDAWVERAREIEFRRILNLPDNLAESF
;
A
#
# COMPACT_ATOMS: atom_id res chain seq x y z
N MET A 1 -22.77 -6.20 -6.58
CA MET A 1 -23.15 -6.42 -5.17
C MET A 1 -22.23 -5.57 -4.31
N SER A 2 -22.77 -4.70 -3.45
CA SER A 2 -21.95 -3.93 -2.52
C SER A 2 -21.30 -4.88 -1.51
N HIS A 3 -20.01 -5.19 -1.69
CA HIS A 3 -19.23 -5.90 -0.68
C HIS A 3 -19.01 -4.96 0.50
N ARG A 4 -19.73 -5.19 1.60
CA ARG A 4 -19.39 -4.57 2.89
C ARG A 4 -18.35 -5.44 3.57
N ALA A 5 -17.19 -4.86 3.86
CA ALA A 5 -16.18 -5.48 4.69
C ALA A 5 -16.77 -5.91 6.05
N THR A 6 -16.44 -7.10 6.49
CA THR A 6 -16.75 -7.56 7.85
C THR A 6 -15.77 -6.96 8.86
N MET A 7 -16.08 -7.09 10.15
CA MET A 7 -15.14 -6.66 11.20
C MET A 7 -13.81 -7.43 11.12
N ASP A 8 -13.86 -8.72 10.78
CA ASP A 8 -12.67 -9.56 10.67
C ASP A 8 -11.79 -9.15 9.48
N ASP A 9 -12.40 -8.74 8.36
CA ASP A 9 -11.68 -8.18 7.20
C ASP A 9 -10.94 -6.89 7.59
N LEU A 10 -11.62 -5.98 8.30
CA LEU A 10 -11.03 -4.71 8.75
C LEU A 10 -9.91 -4.93 9.78
N VAL A 11 -10.07 -5.89 10.69
CA VAL A 11 -9.03 -6.25 11.65
C VAL A 11 -7.81 -6.85 10.94
N SER A 12 -8.03 -7.69 9.93
CA SER A 12 -6.97 -8.30 9.13
C SER A 12 -6.21 -7.24 8.32
N LEU A 13 -6.92 -6.35 7.63
CA LEU A 13 -6.34 -5.20 6.93
C LEU A 13 -5.51 -4.33 7.87
N ARG A 14 -6.06 -3.96 9.04
CA ARG A 14 -5.33 -3.16 10.02
C ARG A 14 -4.03 -3.85 10.46
N ARG A 15 -4.08 -5.15 10.78
CA ARG A 15 -2.90 -5.91 11.23
C ARG A 15 -1.82 -5.97 10.17
N ASP A 16 -2.22 -6.14 8.92
CA ASP A 16 -1.34 -6.16 7.76
C ASP A 16 -0.66 -4.79 7.57
N LEU A 17 -1.43 -3.70 7.47
CA LEU A 17 -0.87 -2.36 7.35
C LEU A 17 0.04 -1.97 8.54
N HIS A 18 -0.31 -2.37 9.77
CA HIS A 18 0.54 -2.11 10.94
C HIS A 18 1.84 -2.93 10.97
N ARG A 19 1.90 -4.06 10.25
CA ARG A 19 3.13 -4.84 10.10
C ARG A 19 4.09 -4.19 9.09
N HIS A 20 3.54 -3.40 8.17
CA HIS A 20 4.26 -2.73 7.10
C HIS A 20 4.09 -1.21 7.21
N PRO A 21 4.57 -0.57 8.30
CA PRO A 21 4.45 0.87 8.45
C PRO A 21 5.29 1.59 7.39
N GLU A 22 4.72 2.63 6.82
CA GLU A 22 5.33 3.50 5.82
C GLU A 22 5.36 4.95 6.35
N PRO A 23 6.47 5.69 6.16
CA PRO A 23 6.52 7.10 6.53
C PRO A 23 5.70 7.96 5.57
N ALA A 24 5.49 9.21 5.96
CA ALA A 24 4.82 10.18 5.10
C ALA A 24 5.52 10.29 3.74
N TRP A 25 4.72 10.35 2.67
CA TRP A 25 5.14 10.35 1.25
C TRP A 25 5.66 9.02 0.68
N CYS A 26 5.79 7.98 1.52
CA CYS A 26 6.28 6.67 1.11
C CYS A 26 5.21 5.58 1.23
N GLU A 27 3.92 5.94 1.30
CA GLU A 27 2.79 5.03 1.53
C GLU A 27 2.45 4.19 0.27
N PHE A 28 3.45 3.63 -0.41
CA PHE A 28 3.32 2.95 -1.68
C PHE A 28 2.55 1.62 -1.56
N TYR A 29 2.90 0.78 -0.59
CA TYR A 29 2.20 -0.49 -0.33
C TYR A 29 0.77 -0.21 0.13
N THR A 30 0.60 0.70 1.09
CA THR A 30 -0.72 1.07 1.61
C THR A 30 -1.61 1.61 0.49
N THR A 31 -1.09 2.49 -0.36
CA THR A 31 -1.85 3.05 -1.49
C THR A 31 -2.21 1.97 -2.49
N ALA A 32 -1.27 1.09 -2.86
CA ALA A 32 -1.56 -0.03 -3.77
C ALA A 32 -2.68 -0.94 -3.23
N ARG A 33 -2.65 -1.27 -1.93
CA ARG A 33 -3.70 -2.08 -1.28
C ARG A 33 -5.07 -1.41 -1.28
N LEU A 34 -5.12 -0.08 -1.17
CA LEU A 34 -6.36 0.67 -1.26
C LEU A 34 -6.88 0.72 -2.69
N VAL A 35 -6.00 0.95 -3.67
CA VAL A 35 -6.36 0.98 -5.10
C VAL A 35 -6.92 -0.37 -5.55
N ASP A 36 -6.23 -1.48 -5.24
CA ASP A 36 -6.70 -2.85 -5.54
C ASP A 36 -8.14 -3.07 -5.07
N GLU A 37 -8.48 -2.65 -3.85
CA GLU A 37 -9.82 -2.82 -3.28
C GLU A 37 -10.83 -1.87 -3.95
N LEU A 38 -10.45 -0.61 -4.21
CA LEU A 38 -11.32 0.38 -4.84
C LEU A 38 -11.67 0.00 -6.29
N GLU A 39 -10.74 -0.63 -7.02
CA GLU A 39 -10.96 -1.13 -8.38
C GLU A 39 -12.02 -2.25 -8.46
N THR A 40 -12.30 -2.93 -7.34
CA THR A 40 -13.38 -3.95 -7.30
C THR A 40 -14.79 -3.35 -7.18
N ARG A 41 -14.89 -2.03 -6.99
CA ARG A 41 -16.15 -1.33 -6.66
C ARG A 41 -16.68 -0.60 -7.88
N ASP A 42 -17.99 -0.36 -7.84
CA ASP A 42 -18.68 0.47 -8.84
C ASP A 42 -18.47 1.95 -8.47
N LEU A 43 -17.41 2.55 -9.00
CA LEU A 43 -17.03 3.96 -8.81
C LEU A 43 -17.17 4.70 -10.14
N ASP A 44 -17.67 5.94 -10.09
CA ASP A 44 -17.75 6.79 -11.29
C ASP A 44 -16.36 7.17 -11.82
N ALA A 45 -15.38 7.35 -10.92
CA ALA A 45 -14.00 7.62 -11.22
C ALA A 45 -13.08 7.26 -10.03
N LEU A 46 -11.83 6.91 -10.33
CA LEU A 46 -10.75 6.69 -9.36
C LEU A 46 -9.52 7.47 -9.84
N TYR A 47 -9.01 8.37 -9.00
CA TYR A 47 -7.83 9.19 -9.27
C TYR A 47 -6.70 8.74 -8.34
N VAL A 48 -5.49 8.57 -8.88
CA VAL A 48 -4.31 8.09 -8.14
C VAL A 48 -3.07 8.85 -8.60
N GLY A 49 -2.13 9.09 -7.69
CA GLY A 49 -0.81 9.65 -8.03
C GLY A 49 -0.85 11.16 -8.33
N PRO A 50 -0.18 11.64 -9.40
CA PRO A 50 -0.07 13.08 -9.67
C PRO A 50 -1.40 13.82 -9.86
N GLU A 51 -2.47 13.09 -10.17
CA GLU A 51 -3.82 13.67 -10.34
C GLU A 51 -4.48 14.04 -9.01
N THR A 52 -3.96 13.53 -7.88
CA THR A 52 -4.57 13.75 -6.55
C THR A 52 -3.79 14.72 -5.67
N LEU A 53 -2.55 15.08 -6.05
CA LEU A 53 -1.65 15.87 -5.22
C LEU A 53 -0.99 16.97 -6.05
N ASP A 54 -1.11 18.22 -5.59
CA ASP A 54 -0.33 19.33 -6.15
C ASP A 54 1.14 19.19 -5.74
N ALA A 55 2.01 19.02 -6.72
CA ALA A 55 3.43 18.80 -6.48
C ALA A 55 4.12 20.00 -5.81
N ASP A 56 3.64 21.22 -6.07
CA ASP A 56 4.23 22.47 -5.58
C ASP A 56 3.85 22.78 -4.13
N GLU A 57 2.76 22.18 -3.63
CA GLU A 57 2.30 22.36 -2.24
C GLU A 57 2.87 21.32 -1.25
N ARG A 58 3.63 20.33 -1.74
CA ARG A 58 4.18 19.27 -0.89
C ARG A 58 5.34 19.79 -0.04
N MET A 59 5.24 19.56 1.26
CA MET A 59 6.28 19.91 2.23
C MET A 59 6.95 18.66 2.79
N ALA A 60 8.26 18.73 3.02
CA ALA A 60 9.06 17.65 3.61
C ALA A 60 8.98 16.32 2.84
N VAL A 61 8.98 16.39 1.51
CA VAL A 61 9.09 15.19 0.64
C VAL A 61 10.50 14.61 0.80
N PRO A 62 10.64 13.28 1.02
CA PRO A 62 11.92 12.58 0.98
C PRO A 62 12.66 12.77 -0.36
N ASP A 63 13.96 12.51 -0.37
CA ASP A 63 14.72 12.51 -1.62
C ASP A 63 14.43 11.27 -2.48
N ASP A 64 14.81 11.34 -3.76
CA ASP A 64 14.51 10.28 -4.74
C ASP A 64 15.09 8.91 -4.33
N ALA A 65 16.26 8.89 -3.68
CA ALA A 65 16.90 7.65 -3.26
C ALA A 65 16.14 6.98 -2.11
N GLU A 66 15.62 7.78 -1.17
CA GLU A 66 14.73 7.30 -0.12
C GLU A 66 13.41 6.80 -0.71
N LEU A 67 12.79 7.55 -1.62
CA LEU A 67 11.56 7.12 -2.29
C LEU A 67 11.74 5.80 -3.03
N ASP A 68 12.81 5.65 -3.82
CA ASP A 68 13.13 4.42 -4.56
C ASP A 68 13.28 3.21 -3.62
N ALA A 69 13.94 3.39 -2.47
CA ALA A 69 14.11 2.32 -1.49
C ALA A 69 12.77 1.88 -0.90
N TRP A 70 11.85 2.82 -0.65
CA TRP A 70 10.50 2.51 -0.17
C TRP A 70 9.63 1.86 -1.25
N VAL A 71 9.73 2.28 -2.50
CA VAL A 71 9.06 1.61 -3.64
C VAL A 71 9.50 0.15 -3.74
N GLU A 72 10.80 -0.12 -3.66
CA GLU A 72 11.30 -1.50 -3.77
C GLU A 72 10.84 -2.35 -2.58
N ARG A 73 10.88 -1.80 -1.36
CA ARG A 73 10.32 -2.46 -0.17
C ARG A 73 8.84 -2.79 -0.35
N ALA A 74 8.03 -1.86 -0.88
CA ALA A 74 6.61 -2.09 -1.13
C ALA A 74 6.38 -3.21 -2.14
N ARG A 75 7.18 -3.26 -3.22
CA ARG A 75 7.14 -4.36 -4.20
C ARG A 75 7.48 -5.71 -3.59
N GLU A 76 8.48 -5.77 -2.72
CA GLU A 76 8.85 -7.01 -2.03
C GLU A 76 7.74 -7.50 -1.08
N ILE A 77 7.13 -6.59 -0.31
CA ILE A 77 5.98 -6.92 0.55
C ILE A 77 4.83 -7.44 -0.30
N GLU A 78 4.49 -6.74 -1.38
CA GLU A 78 3.38 -7.10 -2.26
C GLU A 78 3.61 -8.45 -2.96
N PHE A 79 4.83 -8.69 -3.45
CA PHE A 79 5.24 -9.98 -4.00
C PHE A 79 5.04 -11.11 -2.99
N ARG A 80 5.47 -10.92 -1.74
CA ARG A 80 5.28 -11.90 -0.67
C ARG A 80 3.80 -12.13 -0.36
N ARG A 81 3.00 -11.06 -0.32
CA ARG A 81 1.55 -11.15 -0.10
C ARG A 81 0.85 -11.98 -1.17
N ILE A 82 1.09 -11.67 -2.46
CA ILE A 82 0.47 -12.36 -3.59
C ILE A 82 0.80 -13.86 -3.57
N LEU A 83 2.04 -14.21 -3.21
CA LEU A 83 2.50 -15.60 -3.14
C LEU A 83 2.22 -16.27 -1.78
N ASN A 84 1.56 -15.57 -0.84
CA ASN A 84 1.30 -16.02 0.53
C ASN A 84 2.57 -16.53 1.24
N LEU A 85 3.69 -15.82 1.05
CA LEU A 85 4.97 -16.10 1.66
C LEU A 85 5.04 -15.49 3.07
N PRO A 86 5.77 -16.13 4.01
CA PRO A 86 5.96 -15.59 5.34
C PRO A 86 6.80 -14.31 5.30
N ASP A 87 6.67 -13.48 6.33
CA ASP A 87 7.37 -12.21 6.39
C ASP A 87 8.90 -12.34 6.54
N ASN A 88 9.38 -13.50 6.99
CA ASN A 88 10.80 -13.83 7.17
C ASN A 88 11.25 -14.96 6.22
N LEU A 89 11.81 -14.62 5.06
CA LEU A 89 12.45 -15.62 4.18
C LEU A 89 13.73 -16.24 4.79
N ALA A 90 14.33 -15.58 5.80
CA ALA A 90 15.63 -15.97 6.37
C ALA A 90 15.59 -17.22 7.27
N GLU A 91 14.43 -17.80 7.58
CA GLU A 91 14.34 -19.04 8.38
C GLU A 91 14.00 -20.30 7.55
N SER A 92 13.89 -20.16 6.23
CA SER A 92 13.45 -21.27 5.34
C SER A 92 14.56 -21.89 4.47
N PHE A 93 15.83 -21.57 4.73
CA PHE A 93 16.99 -22.20 4.07
C PHE A 93 18.11 -22.53 5.06
#